data_AF-D8LPL7-F1
#
_entry.id   AF-D8LPL7-F1
#
_cell.length_a   1.000
_cell.length_b   1.000
_cell.length_c   1.000
_cell.angle_alpha   90.00
_cell.angle_beta   90.00
_cell.angle_gamma   90.00
#
_symmetry.space_group_name_H-M   'P 1'
#
loop_
_entity.id
_entity.type
_entity.pdbx_description
1 polymer ?
#
loop_
_entity_poly.entity_id
_entity_poly.type
_entity_poly.pdbx_seq_one_letter_code
_entity_poly.pdbx_strand_id
1 'polypeptide(L)'
;MASCFCNSCNQTNNLGIFEGIRLTLVCTSCASTALSDEGDPIVCFSKARDLFPTIPPKRVKQLMSTPRHNPHYRNAAPMRMYSVAELRVLQGAVDQECEAKALSLQKKRQTRLERLTRVHGISPAAPLHRALFSHIFGDYLWATHPKQKLKQVKYRFSAHDISARLCPHDPVAAMNYCENRGITAFVYDQLRRDFEYSLFVSTRALRLEGVAISRFLCPSELAELKNGPLSQIPASVERLKKNAPRMLRMALQGSNAEVERMMKYPAMRTRVRRCIEYAHDPETVAAKMAEFWRTKDDRTHRRRVLQDAMDLRGLDIRPDSVYCHDYICGLIDVDLEELVGIQYITRELFDTGGPRFWSEYHHACESAYRRALLENGNTMDQSIKMALRGCASRRRRWS
;
A
#
# COMPACT_ATOMS: atom_id res chain seq x y z
N MET A 1 -50.68 48.00 28.50
CA MET A 1 -51.30 47.35 27.32
C MET A 1 -50.27 47.40 26.19
N ALA A 2 -49.79 46.25 25.70
CA ALA A 2 -48.89 46.24 24.56
C ALA A 2 -49.67 46.72 23.33
N SER A 3 -49.24 47.82 22.72
CA SER A 3 -49.77 48.28 21.44
C SER A 3 -49.48 47.22 20.38
N CYS A 4 -50.52 46.62 19.79
CA CYS A 4 -50.35 45.72 18.66
C CYS A 4 -50.03 46.54 17.40
N PHE A 5 -48.90 46.27 16.76
CA PHE A 5 -48.48 46.92 15.52
C PHE A 5 -48.72 45.98 14.33
N CYS A 6 -49.01 46.54 13.16
CA CYS A 6 -49.04 45.79 11.90
C CYS A 6 -47.61 45.56 11.41
N ASN A 7 -47.19 44.30 11.21
CA ASN A 7 -45.85 43.96 10.73
C ASN A 7 -45.59 44.34 9.25
N SER A 8 -46.63 44.74 8.51
CA SER A 8 -46.51 45.15 7.11
C SER A 8 -46.31 46.66 6.94
N CYS A 9 -47.02 47.49 7.73
CA CYS A 9 -46.96 48.95 7.61
C CYS A 9 -46.46 49.69 8.86
N ASN A 10 -46.12 48.97 9.94
CA ASN A 10 -45.63 49.50 11.23
C ASN A 10 -46.57 50.51 11.92
N GLN A 11 -47.82 50.63 11.48
CA GLN A 11 -48.81 51.50 12.11
C GLN A 11 -49.45 50.84 13.33
N THR A 12 -49.75 51.64 14.36
CA THR A 12 -50.56 51.27 15.54
C THR A 12 -52.04 51.20 15.19
N ASN A 13 -52.40 50.39 14.21
CA ASN A 13 -53.80 50.15 13.86
C ASN A 13 -54.26 48.82 14.46
N ASN A 14 -55.46 48.83 15.05
CA ASN A 14 -56.08 47.67 15.68
C ASN A 14 -56.06 46.46 14.74
N LEU A 15 -55.37 45.38 15.14
CA LEU A 15 -55.49 44.07 14.52
C LEU A 15 -56.97 43.65 14.61
N GLY A 16 -57.65 43.65 13.47
CA GLY A 16 -59.10 43.44 13.36
C GLY A 16 -59.46 42.05 12.87
N ILE A 17 -60.73 41.89 12.48
CA ILE A 17 -61.24 40.69 11.80
C ILE A 17 -61.35 41.01 10.32
N PHE A 18 -60.78 40.16 9.46
CA PHE A 18 -60.86 40.27 8.00
C PHE A 18 -61.36 38.94 7.44
N GLU A 19 -62.46 38.97 6.66
CA GLU A 19 -63.06 37.75 6.09
C GLU A 19 -63.39 36.66 7.13
N GLY A 20 -63.73 37.08 8.35
CA GLY A 20 -63.98 36.21 9.49
C GLY A 20 -62.72 35.67 10.18
N ILE A 21 -61.51 36.01 9.70
CA ILE A 21 -60.22 35.64 10.29
C ILE A 21 -59.77 36.75 11.23
N ARG A 22 -59.52 36.41 12.50
CA ARG A 22 -58.91 37.34 13.45
C ARG A 22 -57.43 37.51 13.12
N LEU A 23 -57.05 38.68 12.63
CA LEU A 23 -55.66 38.96 12.26
C LEU A 23 -54.77 39.08 13.50
N THR A 24 -53.55 38.59 13.38
CA THR A 24 -52.52 38.54 14.43
C THR A 24 -51.22 39.24 14.05
N LEU A 25 -50.91 39.34 12.75
CA LEU A 25 -49.66 39.92 12.25
C LEU A 25 -49.85 41.20 11.43
N VAL A 26 -51.05 41.45 10.88
CA VAL A 26 -51.32 42.54 9.94
C VAL A 26 -52.63 43.25 10.26
N CYS A 27 -52.76 44.53 9.91
CA CYS A 27 -54.03 45.25 10.01
C CYS A 27 -54.96 44.89 8.85
N THR A 28 -56.26 45.21 9.01
CA THR A 28 -57.30 44.92 8.01
C THR A 28 -57.03 45.58 6.66
N SER A 29 -56.45 46.79 6.65
CA SER A 29 -56.08 47.49 5.41
C SER A 29 -54.97 46.77 4.63
N CYS A 30 -53.93 46.27 5.32
CA CYS A 30 -52.89 45.46 4.67
C CYS A 30 -53.41 44.08 4.25
N ALA A 31 -54.39 43.52 4.98
CA ALA A 31 -55.03 42.27 4.60
C ALA A 31 -55.87 42.41 3.32
N SER A 32 -56.58 43.54 3.15
CA SER A 32 -57.41 43.79 1.96
C SER A 32 -56.61 44.03 0.67
N THR A 33 -55.34 44.43 0.76
CA THR A 33 -54.50 44.70 -0.41
C THR A 33 -53.62 43.50 -0.81
N ALA A 34 -53.47 42.50 0.05
CA ALA A 34 -52.66 41.34 -0.24
C ALA A 34 -53.49 40.23 -0.88
N LEU A 35 -53.25 39.99 -2.17
CA LEU A 35 -53.95 38.95 -2.96
C LEU A 35 -52.98 37.83 -3.36
N SER A 36 -53.48 36.61 -3.50
CA SER A 36 -52.77 35.51 -4.16
C SER A 36 -52.56 35.81 -5.65
N ASP A 37 -51.79 34.96 -6.34
CA ASP A 37 -51.61 35.07 -7.80
C ASP A 37 -52.93 34.89 -8.58
N GLU A 38 -53.93 34.26 -7.95
CA GLU A 38 -55.29 34.08 -8.48
C GLU A 38 -56.25 35.21 -8.04
N GLY A 39 -55.75 36.22 -7.31
CA GLY A 39 -56.54 37.35 -6.84
C GLY A 39 -57.27 37.12 -5.51
N ASP A 40 -57.05 35.99 -4.84
CA ASP A 40 -57.74 35.66 -3.59
C ASP A 40 -57.06 36.26 -2.36
N PRO A 41 -57.78 36.97 -1.46
CA PRO A 41 -57.19 37.53 -0.23
C PRO A 41 -57.08 36.51 0.90
N ILE A 42 -57.78 35.38 0.79
CA ILE A 42 -57.76 34.26 1.72
C ILE A 42 -57.58 32.95 0.97
N VAL A 43 -56.79 32.04 1.52
CA VAL A 43 -56.48 30.75 0.88
C VAL A 43 -56.64 29.61 1.87
N CYS A 44 -57.01 28.44 1.36
CA CYS A 44 -57.09 27.22 2.17
C CYS A 44 -55.68 26.71 2.53
N PHE A 45 -55.59 25.83 3.54
CA PHE A 45 -54.31 25.29 4.01
C PHE A 45 -53.46 24.63 2.91
N SER A 46 -54.07 23.90 1.97
CA SER A 46 -53.35 23.27 0.86
C SER A 46 -52.73 24.34 -0.05
N LYS A 47 -53.54 25.30 -0.51
CA LYS A 47 -53.07 26.40 -1.36
C LYS A 47 -52.01 27.26 -0.67
N ALA A 48 -52.13 27.48 0.64
CA ALA A 48 -51.10 28.18 1.42
C ALA A 48 -49.73 27.47 1.36
N ARG A 49 -49.71 26.13 1.34
CA ARG A 49 -48.46 25.37 1.20
C ARG A 49 -47.87 25.45 -0.19
N ASP A 50 -48.72 25.55 -1.21
CA ASP A 50 -48.28 25.66 -2.60
C ASP A 50 -47.70 27.05 -2.88
N LEU A 51 -48.35 28.10 -2.37
CA LEU A 51 -47.92 29.50 -2.52
C LEU A 51 -46.70 29.85 -1.65
N PHE A 52 -46.57 29.24 -0.47
CA PHE A 52 -45.51 29.54 0.51
C PHE A 52 -44.79 28.26 0.95
N PRO A 53 -44.04 27.60 0.05
CA PRO A 53 -43.51 26.26 0.26
C PRO A 53 -42.41 26.19 1.34
N THR A 54 -41.75 27.31 1.63
CA THR A 54 -40.67 27.38 2.64
C THR A 54 -41.21 27.53 4.07
N ILE A 55 -42.49 27.88 4.27
CA ILE A 55 -43.09 27.94 5.61
C ILE A 55 -43.40 26.52 6.13
N PRO A 56 -42.89 26.12 7.30
CA PRO A 56 -43.23 24.83 7.89
C PRO A 56 -44.74 24.70 8.17
N PRO A 57 -45.39 23.56 7.85
CA PRO A 57 -46.84 23.35 8.06
C PRO A 57 -47.32 23.61 9.50
N LYS A 58 -46.45 23.38 10.49
CA LYS A 58 -46.74 23.66 11.90
C LYS A 58 -46.88 25.15 12.19
N ARG A 59 -46.08 26.01 11.54
CA ARG A 59 -46.15 27.47 11.72
C ARG A 59 -47.36 28.08 11.04
N VAL A 60 -47.75 27.59 9.87
CA VAL A 60 -49.02 27.98 9.23
C VAL A 60 -50.21 27.68 10.15
N LYS A 61 -50.24 26.52 10.80
CA LYS A 61 -51.32 26.14 11.73
C LYS A 61 -51.36 26.95 13.03
N GLN A 62 -50.31 27.71 13.36
CA GLN A 62 -50.28 28.61 14.52
C GLN A 62 -50.90 29.97 14.21
N LEU A 63 -51.06 30.32 12.93
CA LEU A 63 -51.85 31.48 12.52
C LEU A 63 -53.31 31.24 12.85
N MET A 64 -54.02 32.32 13.13
CA MET A 64 -55.47 32.27 13.26
C MET A 64 -56.09 31.90 11.91
N SER A 65 -57.12 31.06 11.97
CA SER A 65 -57.78 30.55 10.77
C SER A 65 -59.27 30.44 11.02
N THR A 66 -60.05 30.58 9.95
CA THR A 66 -61.50 30.42 10.03
C THR A 66 -61.90 29.12 9.35
N PRO A 67 -62.63 28.22 10.04
CA PRO A 67 -63.12 27.00 9.43
C PRO A 67 -64.23 27.32 8.41
N ARG A 68 -64.16 26.73 7.22
CA ARG A 68 -65.22 26.74 6.21
C ARG A 68 -65.61 25.32 5.82
N HIS A 69 -66.84 25.14 5.35
CA HIS A 69 -67.33 23.84 4.89
C HIS A 69 -66.44 23.30 3.76
N ASN A 70 -66.17 21.99 3.77
CA ASN A 70 -65.40 21.36 2.70
C ASN A 70 -66.31 21.09 1.49
N PRO A 71 -66.04 21.68 0.31
CA PRO A 71 -66.94 21.61 -0.83
C PRO A 71 -66.99 20.22 -1.47
N HIS A 72 -66.00 19.36 -1.23
CA HIS A 72 -65.92 18.03 -1.86
C HIS A 72 -66.64 16.94 -1.07
N TYR A 73 -66.80 17.12 0.25
CA TYR A 73 -67.34 16.08 1.13
C TYR A 73 -68.12 16.69 2.29
N ARG A 74 -69.43 16.44 2.33
CA ARG A 74 -70.34 16.98 3.35
C ARG A 74 -69.95 16.63 4.79
N ASN A 75 -69.34 15.46 5.00
CA ASN A 75 -68.93 14.96 6.31
C ASN A 75 -67.41 15.07 6.57
N ALA A 76 -66.64 15.70 5.68
CA ALA A 76 -65.20 15.88 5.92
C ALA A 76 -64.91 16.99 6.92
N ALA A 77 -63.71 16.96 7.48
CA ALA A 77 -63.22 18.02 8.35
C ALA A 77 -63.28 19.38 7.63
N PRO A 78 -63.66 20.46 8.32
CA PRO A 78 -63.76 21.79 7.74
C PRO A 78 -62.39 22.27 7.25
N MET A 79 -62.39 22.99 6.12
CA MET A 79 -61.20 23.60 5.58
C MET A 79 -60.79 24.80 6.42
N ARG A 80 -59.49 24.94 6.71
CA ARG A 80 -58.96 26.12 7.38
C ARG A 80 -58.55 27.16 6.35
N MET A 81 -59.09 28.36 6.49
CA MET A 81 -58.77 29.51 5.64
C MET A 81 -57.81 30.45 6.38
N TYR A 82 -56.80 30.95 5.66
CA TYR A 82 -55.76 31.84 6.17
C TYR A 82 -55.67 33.10 5.31
N SER A 83 -55.31 34.23 5.93
CA SER A 83 -55.06 35.48 5.20
C SER A 83 -53.74 35.40 4.44
N VAL A 84 -53.74 35.79 3.16
CA VAL A 84 -52.52 35.86 2.34
C VAL A 84 -51.53 36.87 2.91
N ALA A 85 -52.00 37.98 3.49
CA ALA A 85 -51.14 38.98 4.12
C ALA A 85 -50.35 38.41 5.31
N GLU A 86 -50.99 37.63 6.18
CA GLU A 86 -50.30 37.00 7.32
C GLU A 86 -49.29 35.95 6.87
N LEU A 87 -49.63 35.19 5.83
CA LEU A 87 -48.72 34.22 5.23
C LEU A 87 -47.48 34.89 4.63
N ARG A 88 -47.62 36.03 3.95
CA ARG A 88 -46.48 36.81 3.43
C ARG A 88 -45.56 37.34 4.52
N VAL A 89 -46.12 37.85 5.62
CA VAL A 89 -45.31 38.30 6.77
C VAL A 89 -44.59 37.11 7.40
N LEU A 90 -45.29 35.99 7.58
CA LEU A 90 -44.70 34.77 8.14
C LEU A 90 -43.59 34.21 7.23
N GLN A 91 -43.77 34.29 5.90
CA GLN A 91 -42.76 33.92 4.91
C GLN A 91 -41.48 34.74 5.11
N GLY A 92 -41.59 36.08 5.13
CA GLY A 92 -40.44 36.95 5.32
C GLY A 92 -39.69 36.68 6.63
N ALA A 93 -40.40 36.39 7.73
CA ALA A 93 -39.78 36.01 8.98
C ALA A 93 -39.02 34.66 8.90
N VAL A 94 -39.60 33.67 8.21
CA VAL A 94 -38.95 32.37 8.00
C VAL A 94 -37.71 32.50 7.11
N ASP A 95 -37.77 33.32 6.06
CA ASP A 95 -36.62 33.54 5.16
C ASP A 95 -35.47 34.22 5.89
N GLN A 96 -35.74 35.26 6.70
CA GLN A 96 -34.74 35.90 7.55
C GLN A 96 -34.11 34.93 8.56
N GLU A 97 -34.91 34.06 9.20
CA GLU A 97 -34.38 33.01 10.08
C GLU A 97 -33.46 32.03 9.32
N CYS A 98 -33.83 31.66 8.10
CA CYS A 98 -33.04 30.76 7.24
C CYS A 98 -31.71 31.39 6.81
N GLU A 99 -31.74 32.65 6.38
CA GLU A 99 -30.54 33.43 6.04
C GLU A 99 -29.61 33.59 7.26
N ALA A 100 -30.15 33.94 8.42
CA ALA A 100 -29.38 34.07 9.65
C ALA A 100 -28.72 32.73 10.06
N LYS A 101 -29.43 31.61 9.89
CA LYS A 101 -28.87 30.26 10.12
C LYS A 101 -27.77 29.94 9.11
N ALA A 102 -27.96 30.26 7.83
CA ALA A 102 -26.95 30.05 6.79
C ALA A 102 -25.67 30.84 7.07
N LEU A 103 -25.79 32.12 7.44
CA LEU A 103 -24.66 32.96 7.84
C LEU A 103 -23.94 32.42 9.08
N SER A 104 -24.69 31.97 10.09
CA SER A 104 -24.11 31.33 11.29
C SER A 104 -23.30 30.08 10.95
N LEU A 105 -23.81 29.25 10.03
CA LEU A 105 -23.11 28.04 9.57
C LEU A 105 -21.86 28.38 8.77
N GLN A 106 -21.93 29.39 7.89
CA GLN A 106 -20.78 29.87 7.14
C GLN A 106 -19.68 30.39 8.06
N LYS A 107 -20.03 31.18 9.09
CA LYS A 107 -19.08 31.68 10.09
C LYS A 107 -18.42 30.52 10.86
N LYS A 108 -19.21 29.54 11.31
CA LYS A 108 -18.67 28.32 11.98
C LYS A 108 -17.71 27.55 11.07
N ARG A 109 -18.05 27.42 9.78
CA ARG A 109 -17.20 26.76 8.79
C ARG A 109 -15.88 27.50 8.60
N GLN A 110 -15.92 28.83 8.46
CA GLN A 110 -14.73 29.69 8.36
C GLN A 110 -13.78 29.45 9.54
N THR A 111 -14.29 29.49 10.77
CA THR A 111 -13.48 29.27 11.99
C THR A 111 -12.86 27.87 12.03
N ARG A 112 -13.58 26.83 11.58
CA ARG A 112 -13.03 25.47 11.51
C ARG A 112 -11.89 25.37 10.49
N LEU A 113 -12.03 26.04 9.35
CA LEU A 113 -11.05 26.07 8.27
C LEU A 113 -9.77 26.79 8.71
N GLU A 114 -9.92 27.98 9.33
CA GLU A 114 -8.80 28.71 9.94
C GLU A 114 -8.07 27.87 10.99
N ARG A 115 -8.80 27.13 11.83
CA ARG A 115 -8.20 26.26 12.83
C ARG A 115 -7.43 25.10 12.20
N LEU A 116 -7.93 24.54 11.10
CA LEU A 116 -7.30 23.45 10.37
C LEU A 116 -5.94 23.89 9.78
N THR A 117 -5.93 25.05 9.13
CA THR A 117 -4.73 25.65 8.53
C THR A 117 -3.74 26.08 9.61
N ARG A 118 -4.19 26.82 10.63
CA ARG A 118 -3.32 27.38 11.67
C ARG A 118 -2.68 26.33 12.59
N VAL A 119 -3.44 25.31 12.99
CA VAL A 119 -2.97 24.34 13.99
C VAL A 119 -2.20 23.18 13.37
N HIS A 120 -2.54 22.79 12.13
CA HIS A 120 -1.97 21.59 11.51
C HIS A 120 -1.34 21.84 10.13
N GLY A 121 -1.35 23.07 9.62
CA GLY A 121 -0.80 23.39 8.29
C GLY A 121 -1.53 22.71 7.15
N ILE A 122 -2.76 22.21 7.39
CA ILE A 122 -3.52 21.47 6.39
C ILE A 122 -4.29 22.47 5.53
N SER A 123 -4.03 22.46 4.22
CA SER A 123 -4.81 23.22 3.25
C SER A 123 -5.92 22.34 2.66
N PRO A 124 -7.20 22.75 2.74
CA PRO A 124 -8.28 22.08 2.00
C PRO A 124 -8.13 22.19 0.48
N ALA A 125 -7.30 23.11 -0.01
CA ALA A 125 -6.96 23.24 -1.43
C ALA A 125 -5.83 22.30 -1.87
N ALA A 126 -5.32 21.44 -0.98
CA ALA A 126 -4.32 20.45 -1.34
C ALA A 126 -4.87 19.50 -2.42
N PRO A 127 -4.03 19.08 -3.38
CA PRO A 127 -4.43 18.14 -4.42
C PRO A 127 -4.76 16.79 -3.77
N LEU A 128 -6.06 16.49 -3.67
CA LEU A 128 -6.60 15.29 -3.07
C LEU A 128 -7.46 14.54 -4.08
N HIS A 129 -7.42 13.20 -4.01
CA HIS A 129 -8.38 12.39 -4.75
C HIS A 129 -9.81 12.80 -4.36
N ARG A 130 -10.69 13.02 -5.34
CA ARG A 130 -12.04 13.60 -5.12
C ARG A 130 -12.85 12.81 -4.07
N ALA A 131 -12.76 11.48 -4.10
CA ALA A 131 -13.43 10.61 -3.13
C ALA A 131 -12.91 10.77 -1.68
N LEU A 132 -11.61 11.09 -1.52
CA LEU A 132 -10.98 11.28 -0.21
C LEU A 132 -11.34 12.62 0.40
N PHE A 133 -11.60 13.66 -0.41
CA PHE A 133 -11.95 14.99 0.09
C PHE A 133 -13.18 14.93 1.01
N SER A 134 -14.28 14.34 0.53
CA SER A 134 -15.50 14.17 1.31
C SER A 134 -15.28 13.30 2.54
N HIS A 135 -14.41 12.30 2.45
CA HIS A 135 -14.15 11.40 3.58
C HIS A 135 -13.27 12.04 4.68
N ILE A 136 -12.30 12.88 4.30
CA ILE A 136 -11.37 13.53 5.23
C ILE A 136 -12.00 14.77 5.86
N PHE A 137 -12.67 15.60 5.05
CA PHE A 137 -13.14 16.91 5.48
C PHE A 137 -14.66 17.04 5.56
N GLY A 138 -15.42 16.09 4.99
CA GLY A 138 -16.86 16.19 4.79
C GLY A 138 -17.62 16.54 6.06
N ASP A 139 -17.58 15.64 7.04
CA ASP A 139 -18.26 15.83 8.31
C ASP A 139 -17.70 17.04 9.08
N TYR A 140 -16.37 17.17 9.15
CA TYR A 140 -15.75 18.27 9.90
C TYR A 140 -16.11 19.68 9.39
N LEU A 141 -16.07 19.90 8.07
CA LEU A 141 -16.31 21.23 7.48
C LEU A 141 -17.80 21.52 7.26
N TRP A 142 -18.62 20.51 6.96
CA TRP A 142 -19.97 20.73 6.45
C TRP A 142 -21.08 20.30 7.40
N ALA A 143 -20.81 19.49 8.42
CA ALA A 143 -21.83 19.14 9.40
C ALA A 143 -22.13 20.31 10.35
N THR A 144 -23.41 20.49 10.68
CA THR A 144 -23.87 21.38 11.75
C THR A 144 -23.20 21.01 13.08
N HIS A 145 -23.18 19.71 13.39
CA HIS A 145 -22.55 19.10 14.55
C HIS A 145 -21.57 18.00 14.12
N PRO A 146 -20.30 18.33 13.85
CA PRO A 146 -19.32 17.37 13.39
C PRO A 146 -19.04 16.30 14.46
N LYS A 147 -19.07 15.03 14.06
CA LYS A 147 -18.64 13.89 14.88
C LYS A 147 -17.12 13.75 14.85
N GLN A 148 -16.51 14.08 13.72
CA GLN A 148 -15.07 14.05 13.52
C GLN A 148 -14.37 15.13 14.34
N LYS A 149 -13.33 14.73 15.08
CA LYS A 149 -12.44 15.64 15.79
C LYS A 149 -11.29 16.09 14.87
N LEU A 150 -10.72 17.26 15.13
CA LEU A 150 -9.58 17.80 14.38
C LEU A 150 -8.38 16.82 14.30
N LYS A 151 -8.12 16.05 15.38
CA LYS A 151 -7.09 15.00 15.38
C LYS A 151 -7.35 13.90 14.35
N GLN A 152 -8.61 13.49 14.15
CA GLN A 152 -8.98 12.48 13.15
C GLN A 152 -8.82 13.03 11.74
N VAL A 153 -9.13 14.30 11.52
CA VAL A 153 -8.89 14.96 10.22
C VAL A 153 -7.40 15.04 9.92
N LYS A 154 -6.55 15.35 10.91
CA LYS A 154 -5.09 15.32 10.77
C LYS A 154 -4.59 13.94 10.37
N TYR A 155 -5.08 12.89 11.04
CA TYR A 155 -4.75 11.50 10.71
C TYR A 155 -5.18 11.16 9.28
N ARG A 156 -6.46 11.45 8.97
CA ARG A 156 -7.11 11.52 7.64
C ARG A 156 -6.17 11.98 6.55
N PHE A 157 -5.78 13.24 6.74
CA PHE A 157 -4.95 13.97 5.84
C PHE A 157 -3.54 13.39 5.77
N SER A 158 -2.94 12.91 6.86
CA SER A 158 -1.61 12.29 6.77
C SER A 158 -1.60 10.99 5.96
N ALA A 159 -2.68 10.22 5.93
CA ALA A 159 -2.75 8.92 5.26
C ALA A 159 -3.28 8.99 3.80
N HIS A 160 -3.58 10.19 3.27
CA HIS A 160 -4.27 10.33 1.98
C HIS A 160 -3.47 9.80 0.79
N ASP A 161 -2.20 10.18 0.69
CA ASP A 161 -1.31 9.74 -0.39
C ASP A 161 -1.11 8.22 -0.37
N ILE A 162 -1.00 7.66 0.83
CA ILE A 162 -0.82 6.22 1.02
C ILE A 162 -2.06 5.46 0.56
N SER A 163 -3.24 5.91 0.97
CA SER A 163 -4.50 5.26 0.62
C SER A 163 -4.75 5.33 -0.89
N ALA A 164 -4.45 6.48 -1.51
CA ALA A 164 -4.51 6.67 -2.96
C ALA A 164 -3.55 5.75 -3.73
N ARG A 165 -2.37 5.45 -3.17
CA ARG A 165 -1.38 4.53 -3.78
C ARG A 165 -1.72 3.06 -3.54
N LEU A 166 -2.22 2.70 -2.36
CA LEU A 166 -2.55 1.32 -1.99
C LEU A 166 -3.71 0.76 -2.80
N CYS A 167 -4.76 1.56 -3.00
CA CYS A 167 -5.91 1.18 -3.82
C CYS A 167 -6.40 2.38 -4.64
N PRO A 168 -5.86 2.59 -5.86
CA PRO A 168 -6.28 3.70 -6.71
C PRO A 168 -7.77 3.65 -7.09
N HIS A 169 -8.34 2.44 -7.18
CA HIS A 169 -9.74 2.22 -7.56
C HIS A 169 -10.72 2.49 -6.40
N ASP A 170 -10.31 2.28 -5.15
CA ASP A 170 -11.11 2.61 -3.96
C ASP A 170 -10.21 3.11 -2.81
N PRO A 171 -9.77 4.37 -2.88
CA PRO A 171 -8.88 4.92 -1.87
C PRO A 171 -9.58 5.15 -0.52
N VAL A 172 -10.92 5.17 -0.48
CA VAL A 172 -11.69 5.33 0.77
C VAL A 172 -11.65 4.02 1.57
N ALA A 173 -11.86 2.87 0.92
CA ALA A 173 -11.71 1.57 1.56
C ALA A 173 -10.28 1.36 2.09
N ALA A 174 -9.27 1.72 1.30
CA ALA A 174 -7.87 1.68 1.74
C ALA A 174 -7.61 2.58 2.96
N MET A 175 -8.24 3.75 3.01
CA MET A 175 -8.13 4.66 4.16
C MET A 175 -8.77 4.10 5.42
N ASN A 176 -9.97 3.53 5.32
CA ASN A 176 -10.63 2.86 6.43
C ASN A 176 -9.78 1.68 6.97
N TYR A 177 -9.14 0.93 6.06
CA TYR A 177 -8.20 -0.12 6.45
C TYR A 177 -7.00 0.46 7.22
N CYS A 178 -6.41 1.56 6.72
CA CYS A 178 -5.30 2.23 7.39
C CYS A 178 -5.71 2.78 8.77
N GLU A 179 -6.90 3.35 8.90
CA GLU A 179 -7.44 3.81 10.19
C GLU A 179 -7.62 2.67 11.20
N ASN A 180 -8.25 1.56 10.80
CA ASN A 180 -8.52 0.42 11.67
C ASN A 180 -7.24 -0.26 12.19
N ARG A 181 -6.14 -0.08 11.47
CA ARG A 181 -4.83 -0.66 11.79
C ARG A 181 -3.85 0.34 12.42
N GLY A 182 -4.26 1.60 12.62
CA GLY A 182 -3.37 2.65 13.16
C GLY A 182 -2.21 3.05 12.23
N ILE A 183 -2.34 2.76 10.93
CA ILE A 183 -1.33 3.05 9.90
C ILE A 183 -1.39 4.54 9.53
N THR A 184 -0.39 5.30 9.98
CA THR A 184 -0.17 6.70 9.58
C THR A 184 0.94 6.79 8.53
N ALA A 185 1.11 7.97 7.91
CA ALA A 185 2.28 8.23 7.08
C ALA A 185 3.62 7.99 7.77
N PHE A 186 3.69 8.18 9.10
CA PHE A 186 4.90 7.94 9.87
C PHE A 186 5.20 6.45 10.09
N VAL A 187 4.16 5.61 10.14
CA VAL A 187 4.31 4.15 10.27
C VAL A 187 4.46 3.50 8.88
N TYR A 188 4.02 4.16 7.81
CA TYR A 188 4.06 3.62 6.45
C TYR A 188 5.46 3.28 5.95
N ASP A 189 6.50 4.05 6.26
CA ASP A 189 7.87 3.67 5.83
C ASP A 189 8.42 2.46 6.58
N GLN A 190 7.92 2.22 7.81
CA GLN A 190 8.20 1.01 8.58
C GLN A 190 7.41 -0.16 8.00
N LEU A 191 6.09 0.00 7.84
CA LEU A 191 5.18 -0.98 7.26
C LEU A 191 5.51 -1.30 5.81
N ARG A 192 6.01 -0.35 5.02
CA ARG A 192 6.47 -0.58 3.66
C ARG A 192 7.73 -1.43 3.67
N ARG A 193 8.67 -1.19 4.59
CA ARG A 193 9.83 -2.08 4.76
C ARG A 193 9.40 -3.46 5.23
N ASP A 194 8.49 -3.56 6.20
CA ASP A 194 8.01 -4.81 6.75
C ASP A 194 7.08 -5.58 5.80
N PHE A 195 6.32 -4.86 4.96
CA PHE A 195 5.45 -5.42 3.93
C PHE A 195 6.26 -5.77 2.68
N GLU A 196 7.24 -4.95 2.26
CA GLU A 196 8.21 -5.35 1.24
C GLU A 196 8.98 -6.59 1.71
N TYR A 197 9.32 -6.69 3.00
CA TYR A 197 9.92 -7.86 3.62
C TYR A 197 8.96 -9.05 3.69
N SER A 198 7.70 -8.86 4.09
CA SER A 198 6.70 -9.94 4.15
C SER A 198 6.31 -10.44 2.77
N LEU A 199 6.13 -9.54 1.81
CA LEU A 199 5.94 -9.86 0.40
C LEU A 199 7.20 -10.54 -0.16
N PHE A 200 8.39 -10.11 0.27
CA PHE A 200 9.65 -10.82 -0.01
C PHE A 200 9.63 -12.25 0.54
N VAL A 201 9.21 -12.48 1.79
CA VAL A 201 9.13 -13.83 2.40
C VAL A 201 8.09 -14.71 1.70
N SER A 202 6.89 -14.20 1.43
CA SER A 202 5.83 -14.97 0.76
C SER A 202 6.16 -15.26 -0.71
N THR A 203 6.74 -14.29 -1.42
CA THR A 203 7.21 -14.53 -2.80
C THR A 203 8.47 -15.40 -2.79
N ARG A 204 9.28 -15.36 -1.73
CA ARG A 204 10.42 -16.25 -1.50
C ARG A 204 9.97 -17.69 -1.35
N ALA A 205 8.94 -18.00 -0.57
CA ALA A 205 8.46 -19.37 -0.43
C ALA A 205 8.10 -19.97 -1.80
N LEU A 206 7.30 -19.27 -2.59
CA LEU A 206 6.92 -19.72 -3.94
C LEU A 206 8.10 -19.75 -4.93
N ARG A 207 9.07 -18.82 -4.81
CA ARG A 207 10.27 -18.80 -5.66
C ARG A 207 11.27 -19.88 -5.31
N LEU A 208 11.50 -20.13 -4.02
CA LEU A 208 12.44 -21.14 -3.53
C LEU A 208 11.91 -22.54 -3.80
N GLU A 209 10.60 -22.78 -3.72
CA GLU A 209 9.99 -24.03 -4.18
C GLU A 209 10.20 -24.22 -5.69
N GLY A 210 9.94 -23.18 -6.50
CA GLY A 210 10.23 -23.23 -7.94
C GLY A 210 11.72 -23.46 -8.26
N VAL A 211 12.62 -22.85 -7.48
CA VAL A 211 14.08 -23.05 -7.63
C VAL A 211 14.51 -24.45 -7.16
N ALA A 212 13.94 -24.96 -6.07
CA ALA A 212 14.19 -26.31 -5.59
C ALA A 212 13.76 -27.35 -6.62
N ILE A 213 12.56 -27.19 -7.20
CA ILE A 213 12.08 -28.04 -8.29
C ILE A 213 12.99 -27.91 -9.52
N SER A 214 13.44 -26.69 -9.86
CA SER A 214 14.31 -26.46 -11.02
C SER A 214 15.66 -27.17 -10.94
N ARG A 215 16.16 -27.50 -9.74
CA ARG A 215 17.43 -28.22 -9.57
C ARG A 215 17.35 -29.69 -10.02
N PHE A 216 16.15 -30.25 -10.08
CA PHE A 216 15.92 -31.60 -10.61
C PHE A 216 15.71 -31.61 -12.12
N LEU A 217 15.70 -30.44 -12.76
CA LEU A 217 15.46 -30.27 -14.19
C LEU A 217 16.72 -29.75 -14.86
N CYS A 218 17.09 -30.32 -16.00
CA CYS A 218 18.17 -29.77 -16.80
C CYS A 218 17.71 -28.50 -17.55
N PRO A 219 18.65 -27.65 -18.03
CA PRO A 219 18.30 -26.37 -18.67
C PRO A 219 17.36 -26.48 -19.87
N SER A 220 17.42 -27.58 -20.64
CA SER A 220 16.50 -27.82 -21.76
C SER A 220 15.08 -28.13 -21.28
N GLU A 221 14.92 -28.94 -20.25
CA GLU A 221 13.61 -29.24 -19.65
C GLU A 221 12.97 -27.96 -19.06
N LEU A 222 13.77 -27.12 -18.40
CA LEU A 222 13.33 -25.81 -17.91
C LEU A 222 12.85 -24.87 -19.02
N ALA A 223 13.46 -24.94 -20.21
CA ALA A 223 13.07 -24.12 -21.35
C ALA A 223 11.71 -24.57 -21.92
N GLU A 224 11.44 -25.87 -21.95
CA GLU A 224 10.18 -26.44 -22.42
C GLU A 224 8.98 -26.05 -21.52
N LEU A 225 9.22 -25.89 -20.22
CA LEU A 225 8.18 -25.48 -19.27
C LEU A 225 7.69 -24.03 -19.44
N LYS A 226 8.41 -23.18 -20.17
CA LYS A 226 8.10 -21.74 -20.29
C LYS A 226 6.70 -21.44 -20.83
N ASN A 227 6.17 -22.31 -21.69
CA ASN A 227 4.89 -22.11 -22.36
C ASN A 227 3.77 -23.03 -21.82
N GLY A 228 4.02 -23.71 -20.70
CA GLY A 228 3.11 -24.70 -20.13
C GLY A 228 2.45 -24.30 -18.80
N PRO A 229 1.66 -25.20 -18.20
CA PRO A 229 1.00 -24.99 -16.90
C PRO A 229 2.01 -24.77 -15.75
N LEU A 230 3.25 -25.22 -15.92
CA LEU A 230 4.35 -25.04 -14.96
C LEU A 230 5.29 -23.86 -15.30
N SER A 231 4.88 -22.95 -16.18
CA SER A 231 5.66 -21.76 -16.58
C SER A 231 6.09 -20.87 -15.42
N GLN A 232 5.43 -20.98 -14.26
CA GLN A 232 5.83 -20.28 -13.04
C GLN A 232 7.18 -20.74 -12.48
N ILE A 233 7.62 -21.97 -12.77
CA ILE A 233 8.92 -22.52 -12.32
C ILE A 233 10.08 -21.76 -12.98
N PRO A 234 10.24 -21.75 -14.32
CA PRO A 234 11.30 -20.98 -14.97
C PRO A 234 11.15 -19.47 -14.72
N ALA A 235 9.92 -18.95 -14.65
CA ALA A 235 9.68 -17.54 -14.31
C ALA A 235 10.12 -17.19 -12.87
N SER A 236 10.13 -18.16 -11.95
CA SER A 236 10.61 -17.97 -10.57
C SER A 236 12.13 -17.93 -10.52
N VAL A 237 12.80 -18.81 -11.28
CA VAL A 237 14.26 -18.81 -11.43
C VAL A 237 14.74 -17.47 -12.01
N GLU A 238 14.17 -17.01 -13.12
CA GLU A 238 14.53 -15.72 -13.74
C GLU A 238 14.30 -14.53 -12.79
N ARG A 239 13.18 -14.54 -12.06
CA ARG A 239 12.89 -13.53 -11.04
C ARG A 239 13.89 -13.58 -9.89
N LEU A 240 14.38 -14.76 -9.49
CA LEU A 240 15.42 -14.88 -8.47
C LEU A 240 16.73 -14.27 -8.99
N LYS A 241 17.19 -14.66 -10.19
CA LYS A 241 18.42 -14.14 -10.81
C LYS A 241 18.42 -12.62 -10.89
N LYS A 242 17.31 -12.02 -11.37
CA LYS A 242 17.15 -10.57 -11.49
C LYS A 242 17.19 -9.84 -10.15
N ASN A 243 16.62 -10.43 -9.09
CA ASN A 243 16.51 -9.79 -7.79
C ASN A 243 17.65 -10.15 -6.82
N ALA A 244 18.46 -11.16 -7.11
CA ALA A 244 19.50 -11.68 -6.22
C ALA A 244 20.43 -10.59 -5.65
N PRO A 245 20.94 -9.61 -6.42
CA PRO A 245 21.77 -8.54 -5.87
C PRO A 245 21.06 -7.65 -4.83
N ARG A 246 19.77 -7.40 -5.02
CA ARG A 246 18.97 -6.63 -4.04
C ARG A 246 18.70 -7.49 -2.80
N MET A 247 18.37 -8.75 -3.00
CA MET A 247 18.10 -9.70 -1.91
C MET A 247 19.34 -9.92 -1.04
N LEU A 248 20.52 -10.08 -1.65
CA LEU A 248 21.80 -10.17 -0.96
C LEU A 248 22.07 -8.94 -0.08
N ARG A 249 21.86 -7.73 -0.62
CA ARG A 249 22.01 -6.50 0.18
C ARG A 249 21.06 -6.43 1.37
N MET A 250 19.83 -6.93 1.23
CA MET A 250 18.85 -6.96 2.31
C MET A 250 19.17 -8.03 3.36
N ALA A 251 19.74 -9.16 2.95
CA ALA A 251 20.10 -10.27 3.82
C ALA A 251 21.42 -10.05 4.57
N LEU A 252 22.36 -9.30 3.99
CA LEU A 252 23.59 -8.90 4.65
C LEU A 252 23.26 -7.90 5.77
N GLN A 253 23.44 -8.35 7.02
CA GLN A 253 23.29 -7.50 8.19
C GLN A 253 24.47 -6.53 8.28
N GLY A 254 24.21 -5.24 8.50
CA GLY A 254 25.25 -4.23 8.68
C GLY A 254 24.81 -2.82 8.29
N SER A 255 25.74 -1.87 8.40
CA SER A 255 25.50 -0.52 7.88
C SER A 255 25.52 -0.50 6.35
N ASN A 256 24.75 0.40 5.71
CA ASN A 256 24.74 0.53 4.24
C ASN A 256 26.14 0.70 3.64
N ALA A 257 27.03 1.43 4.33
CA ALA A 257 28.40 1.66 3.89
C ALA A 257 29.26 0.39 3.96
N GLU A 258 29.03 -0.48 4.94
CA GLU A 258 29.72 -1.76 5.06
C GLU A 258 29.25 -2.76 4.01
N VAL A 259 27.93 -2.90 3.84
CA VAL A 259 27.35 -3.78 2.81
C VAL A 259 27.84 -3.39 1.41
N GLU A 260 27.92 -2.08 1.11
CA GLU A 260 28.47 -1.64 -0.18
C GLU A 260 29.97 -1.93 -0.33
N ARG A 261 30.76 -1.88 0.75
CA ARG A 261 32.16 -2.32 0.71
C ARG A 261 32.27 -3.83 0.46
N MET A 262 31.46 -4.63 1.13
CA MET A 262 31.37 -6.09 0.93
C MET A 262 31.05 -6.41 -0.53
N MET A 263 29.96 -5.84 -1.07
CA MET A 263 29.50 -6.09 -2.44
C MET A 263 30.50 -5.66 -3.51
N LYS A 264 31.42 -4.74 -3.20
CA LYS A 264 32.47 -4.28 -4.12
C LYS A 264 33.76 -5.11 -4.04
N TYR A 265 33.94 -5.94 -3.00
CA TYR A 265 35.13 -6.75 -2.83
C TYR A 265 35.26 -7.82 -3.93
N PRO A 266 36.44 -8.07 -4.52
CA PRO A 266 36.58 -8.98 -5.66
C PRO A 266 36.04 -10.40 -5.44
N ALA A 267 36.39 -11.05 -4.31
CA ALA A 267 35.89 -12.38 -3.99
C ALA A 267 34.36 -12.42 -3.86
N MET A 268 33.78 -11.36 -3.26
CA MET A 268 32.34 -11.20 -3.10
C MET A 268 31.64 -11.02 -4.44
N ARG A 269 32.20 -10.22 -5.36
CA ARG A 269 31.63 -10.06 -6.71
C ARG A 269 31.53 -11.38 -7.45
N THR A 270 32.54 -12.23 -7.34
CA THR A 270 32.53 -13.58 -7.91
C THR A 270 31.40 -14.40 -7.30
N ARG A 271 31.22 -14.33 -5.98
CA ARG A 271 30.14 -15.03 -5.28
C ARG A 271 28.74 -14.55 -5.68
N VAL A 272 28.56 -13.22 -5.80
CA VAL A 272 27.31 -12.62 -6.30
C VAL A 272 27.03 -13.07 -7.73
N ARG A 273 28.04 -13.05 -8.61
CA ARG A 273 27.88 -13.53 -10.00
C ARG A 273 27.43 -14.99 -10.04
N ARG A 274 28.06 -15.86 -9.26
CA ARG A 274 27.69 -17.29 -9.16
C ARG A 274 26.29 -17.48 -8.58
N CYS A 275 25.89 -16.68 -7.58
CA CYS A 275 24.54 -16.70 -7.04
C CYS A 275 23.49 -16.40 -8.11
N ILE A 276 23.76 -15.45 -9.00
CA ILE A 276 22.87 -15.11 -10.13
C ILE A 276 22.92 -16.23 -11.18
N GLU A 277 24.10 -16.69 -11.56
CA GLU A 277 24.30 -17.69 -12.62
C GLU A 277 23.56 -18.99 -12.31
N TYR A 278 23.76 -19.50 -11.10
CA TYR A 278 23.23 -20.79 -10.63
C TYR A 278 21.94 -20.67 -9.82
N ALA A 279 21.35 -19.47 -9.73
CA ALA A 279 20.13 -19.21 -8.97
C ALA A 279 20.20 -19.78 -7.53
N HIS A 280 21.35 -19.64 -6.87
CA HIS A 280 21.50 -20.05 -5.49
C HIS A 280 20.64 -19.17 -4.56
N ASP A 281 20.27 -19.73 -3.41
CA ASP A 281 19.51 -18.99 -2.40
C ASP A 281 20.32 -17.79 -1.87
N PRO A 282 19.86 -16.54 -2.05
CA PRO A 282 20.57 -15.35 -1.62
C PRO A 282 20.84 -15.28 -0.12
N GLU A 283 20.00 -15.87 0.74
CA GLU A 283 20.24 -15.83 2.19
C GLU A 283 21.40 -16.74 2.59
N THR A 284 21.41 -17.97 2.09
CA THR A 284 22.54 -18.88 2.27
C THR A 284 23.84 -18.27 1.75
N VAL A 285 23.79 -17.62 0.58
CA VAL A 285 24.95 -16.93 0.01
C VAL A 285 25.35 -15.74 0.89
N ALA A 286 24.41 -14.93 1.37
CA ALA A 286 24.70 -13.79 2.26
C ALA A 286 25.36 -14.24 3.58
N ALA A 287 24.90 -15.35 4.17
CA ALA A 287 25.51 -15.92 5.36
C ALA A 287 26.97 -16.30 5.13
N LYS A 288 27.27 -17.00 4.02
CA LYS A 288 28.64 -17.34 3.62
C LYS A 288 29.49 -16.10 3.33
N MET A 289 28.91 -15.10 2.66
CA MET A 289 29.58 -13.83 2.39
C MET A 289 29.95 -13.09 3.68
N ALA A 290 29.06 -13.09 4.68
CA ALA A 290 29.32 -12.50 5.99
C ALA A 290 30.38 -13.28 6.78
N GLU A 291 30.37 -14.61 6.70
CA GLU A 291 31.42 -15.46 7.29
C GLU A 291 32.79 -15.20 6.67
N PHE A 292 32.88 -15.18 5.33
CA PHE A 292 34.11 -14.82 4.63
C PHE A 292 34.57 -13.43 5.05
N TRP A 293 33.67 -12.44 5.10
CA TRP A 293 34.04 -11.06 5.41
C TRP A 293 34.72 -10.92 6.77
N ARG A 294 34.32 -11.74 7.74
CA ARG A 294 34.93 -11.79 9.08
C ARG A 294 36.30 -12.50 9.10
N THR A 295 36.51 -13.45 8.20
CA THR A 295 37.69 -14.34 8.23
C THR A 295 38.69 -14.10 7.11
N LYS A 296 38.38 -13.22 6.13
CA LYS A 296 39.16 -13.02 4.90
C LYS A 296 40.63 -12.68 5.13
N ASP A 297 40.94 -11.99 6.23
CA ASP A 297 42.31 -11.57 6.57
C ASP A 297 43.02 -12.57 7.52
N ASP A 298 42.31 -13.59 8.04
CA ASP A 298 42.86 -14.62 8.92
C ASP A 298 43.35 -15.84 8.13
N ARG A 299 44.56 -15.73 7.60
CA ARG A 299 45.21 -16.80 6.82
C ARG A 299 45.37 -18.10 7.62
N THR A 300 45.63 -17.99 8.92
CA THR A 300 45.87 -19.15 9.79
C THR A 300 44.59 -19.95 9.96
N HIS A 301 43.48 -19.26 10.25
CA HIS A 301 42.17 -19.89 10.34
C HIS A 301 41.76 -20.51 9.01
N ARG A 302 41.86 -19.78 7.90
CA ARG A 302 41.49 -20.29 6.56
C ARG A 302 42.32 -21.49 6.14
N ARG A 303 43.63 -21.52 6.45
CA ARG A 303 44.48 -22.69 6.22
C ARG A 303 44.04 -23.88 7.05
N ARG A 304 43.72 -23.69 8.32
CA ARG A 304 43.24 -24.78 9.20
C ARG A 304 41.93 -25.37 8.68
N VAL A 305 40.94 -24.53 8.39
CA VAL A 305 39.64 -24.95 7.83
C VAL A 305 39.83 -25.74 6.54
N LEU A 306 40.75 -25.31 5.68
CA LEU A 306 41.07 -26.03 4.46
C LEU A 306 41.76 -27.38 4.73
N GLN A 307 42.72 -27.40 5.66
CA GLN A 307 43.44 -28.62 6.01
C GLN A 307 42.48 -29.67 6.57
N ASP A 308 41.63 -29.29 7.51
CA ASP A 308 40.62 -30.19 8.09
C ASP A 308 39.72 -30.80 7.00
N ALA A 309 39.34 -30.02 5.99
CA ALA A 309 38.52 -30.49 4.87
C ALA A 309 39.29 -31.43 3.91
N MET A 310 40.59 -31.21 3.71
CA MET A 310 41.47 -32.07 2.90
C MET A 310 41.75 -33.40 3.62
N ASP A 311 41.99 -33.36 4.92
CA ASP A 311 42.30 -34.53 5.76
C ASP A 311 41.16 -35.54 5.74
N LEU A 312 39.91 -35.06 5.77
CA LEU A 312 38.71 -35.91 5.64
C LEU A 312 38.67 -36.72 4.33
N ARG A 313 39.46 -36.32 3.32
CA ARG A 313 39.59 -37.00 2.02
C ARG A 313 40.97 -37.59 1.78
N GLY A 314 41.83 -37.60 2.80
CA GLY A 314 43.21 -38.08 2.69
C GLY A 314 43.98 -37.33 1.60
N LEU A 315 43.79 -36.01 1.53
CA LEU A 315 44.50 -35.11 0.63
C LEU A 315 45.40 -34.19 1.44
N ASP A 316 46.50 -33.76 0.83
CA ASP A 316 47.36 -32.72 1.37
C ASP A 316 47.14 -31.39 0.64
N ILE A 317 47.33 -30.26 1.35
CA ILE A 317 47.38 -28.95 0.71
C ILE A 317 48.69 -28.85 -0.09
N ARG A 318 48.55 -28.99 -1.41
CA ARG A 318 49.65 -28.80 -2.35
C ARG A 318 50.25 -27.39 -2.26
N PRO A 319 51.59 -27.25 -2.11
CA PRO A 319 52.25 -25.94 -2.02
C PRO A 319 52.24 -25.19 -3.35
N ASP A 320 52.15 -25.89 -4.48
CA ASP A 320 52.12 -25.32 -5.83
C ASP A 320 50.71 -25.01 -6.34
N SER A 321 49.68 -25.30 -5.54
CA SER A 321 48.30 -24.98 -5.94
C SER A 321 47.96 -23.52 -5.70
N VAL A 322 47.96 -22.74 -6.79
CA VAL A 322 47.46 -21.35 -6.81
C VAL A 322 46.04 -21.27 -6.24
N TYR A 323 45.20 -22.25 -6.52
CA TYR A 323 43.82 -22.25 -6.06
C TYR A 323 43.69 -22.39 -4.53
N CYS A 324 44.48 -23.28 -3.92
CA CYS A 324 44.56 -23.37 -2.45
C CYS A 324 45.19 -22.11 -1.85
N HIS A 325 46.24 -21.57 -2.48
CA HIS A 325 46.90 -20.35 -2.04
C HIS A 325 45.94 -19.15 -2.02
N ASP A 326 45.20 -18.92 -3.11
CA ASP A 326 44.24 -17.84 -3.25
C ASP A 326 43.11 -17.95 -2.22
N TYR A 327 42.66 -19.17 -1.93
CA TYR A 327 41.68 -19.38 -0.86
C TYR A 327 42.25 -18.99 0.50
N ILE A 328 43.44 -19.47 0.86
CA ILE A 328 44.09 -19.20 2.15
C ILE A 328 44.35 -17.69 2.31
N CYS A 329 44.77 -17.02 1.24
CA CYS A 329 45.05 -15.59 1.22
C CYS A 329 43.79 -14.70 1.18
N GLY A 330 42.58 -15.28 1.13
CA GLY A 330 41.33 -14.53 1.11
C GLY A 330 41.06 -13.82 -0.22
N LEU A 331 41.71 -14.25 -1.31
CA LEU A 331 41.53 -13.66 -2.65
C LEU A 331 40.28 -14.20 -3.35
N ILE A 332 39.89 -15.43 -3.02
CA ILE A 332 38.69 -16.08 -3.52
C ILE A 332 37.79 -16.58 -2.38
N ASP A 333 36.48 -16.61 -2.65
CA ASP A 333 35.48 -17.16 -1.75
C ASP A 333 34.71 -18.28 -2.47
N VAL A 334 35.12 -19.52 -2.23
CA VAL A 334 34.57 -20.73 -2.83
C VAL A 334 34.20 -21.73 -1.75
N ASP A 335 33.25 -22.62 -2.05
CA ASP A 335 32.87 -23.67 -1.11
C ASP A 335 33.97 -24.71 -0.98
N LEU A 336 34.19 -25.22 0.23
CA LEU A 336 35.24 -26.21 0.51
C LEU A 336 35.06 -27.47 -0.34
N GLU A 337 33.83 -27.89 -0.59
CA GLU A 337 33.54 -29.02 -1.49
C GLU A 337 34.05 -28.78 -2.91
N GLU A 338 33.90 -27.56 -3.45
CA GLU A 338 34.45 -27.22 -4.77
C GLU A 338 35.97 -27.37 -4.75
N LEU A 339 36.62 -26.81 -3.73
CA LEU A 339 38.07 -26.75 -3.66
C LEU A 339 38.71 -28.13 -3.40
N VAL A 340 38.17 -28.91 -2.47
CA VAL A 340 38.60 -30.28 -2.17
C VAL A 340 38.35 -31.20 -3.36
N GLY A 341 37.20 -31.11 -4.01
CA GLY A 341 36.89 -31.95 -5.17
C GLY A 341 37.80 -31.69 -6.37
N ILE A 342 38.18 -30.43 -6.61
CA ILE A 342 39.17 -30.10 -7.66
C ILE A 342 40.55 -30.66 -7.33
N GLN A 343 40.99 -30.59 -6.07
CA GLN A 343 42.26 -31.22 -5.66
C GLN A 343 42.22 -32.74 -5.81
N TYR A 344 41.09 -33.36 -5.46
CA TYR A 344 40.88 -34.79 -5.65
C TYR A 344 41.00 -35.18 -7.13
N ILE A 345 40.25 -34.51 -8.01
CA ILE A 345 40.29 -34.73 -9.47
C ILE A 345 41.72 -34.54 -9.99
N THR A 346 42.39 -33.48 -9.54
CA THR A 346 43.77 -33.20 -9.93
C THR A 346 44.69 -34.36 -9.58
N ARG A 347 44.66 -34.84 -8.33
CA ARG A 347 45.45 -36.00 -7.88
C ARG A 347 45.17 -37.23 -8.73
N GLU A 348 43.89 -37.58 -8.94
CA GLU A 348 43.50 -38.75 -9.74
C GLU A 348 44.02 -38.68 -11.19
N LEU A 349 44.01 -37.50 -11.81
CA LEU A 349 44.54 -37.32 -13.16
C LEU A 349 46.07 -37.50 -13.20
N PHE A 350 46.78 -36.98 -12.19
CA PHE A 350 48.23 -37.19 -12.05
C PHE A 350 48.56 -38.66 -11.80
N ASP A 351 47.85 -39.33 -10.90
CA ASP A 351 48.06 -40.75 -10.57
C ASP A 351 47.74 -41.66 -11.76
N THR A 352 46.77 -41.28 -12.60
CA THR A 352 46.34 -42.09 -13.73
C THR A 352 47.31 -42.04 -14.92
N GLY A 353 47.87 -40.88 -15.25
CA GLY A 353 48.65 -40.71 -16.49
C GLY A 353 49.72 -39.61 -16.43
N GLY A 354 50.05 -39.14 -15.22
CA GLY A 354 51.05 -38.12 -14.98
C GLY A 354 50.68 -36.74 -15.50
N PRO A 355 51.67 -35.82 -15.59
CA PRO A 355 51.44 -34.42 -15.95
C PRO A 355 50.80 -34.20 -17.32
N ARG A 356 51.11 -35.05 -18.30
CA ARG A 356 50.54 -34.95 -19.66
C ARG A 356 49.04 -35.20 -19.64
N PHE A 357 48.60 -36.26 -18.98
CA PHE A 357 47.18 -36.59 -18.86
C PHE A 357 46.42 -35.49 -18.09
N TRP A 358 46.98 -34.99 -16.98
CA TRP A 358 46.40 -33.84 -16.29
C TRP A 358 46.28 -32.62 -17.20
N SER A 359 47.33 -32.25 -17.95
CA SER A 359 47.31 -31.06 -18.82
C SER A 359 46.21 -31.13 -19.90
N GLU A 360 45.96 -32.33 -20.45
CA GLU A 360 44.96 -32.53 -21.50
C GLU A 360 43.52 -32.53 -20.95
N TYR A 361 43.29 -33.08 -19.75
CA TYR A 361 41.94 -33.38 -19.27
C TYR A 361 41.44 -32.52 -18.11
N HIS A 362 42.32 -31.84 -17.36
CA HIS A 362 41.92 -31.15 -16.12
C HIS A 362 40.81 -30.11 -16.34
N HIS A 363 40.91 -29.26 -17.37
CA HIS A 363 39.88 -28.24 -17.65
C HIS A 363 38.50 -28.85 -17.90
N ALA A 364 38.42 -29.94 -18.67
CA ALA A 364 37.16 -30.60 -18.99
C ALA A 364 36.58 -31.31 -17.75
N CYS A 365 37.43 -32.06 -17.03
CA CYS A 365 37.05 -32.78 -15.82
C CYS A 365 36.62 -31.75 -14.71
N GLU A 366 37.32 -30.63 -14.51
CA GLU A 366 36.91 -29.55 -13.59
C GLU A 366 35.60 -28.84 -13.99
N SER A 367 35.40 -28.58 -15.28
CA SER A 367 34.18 -27.94 -15.77
C SER A 367 32.96 -28.85 -15.59
N ALA A 368 33.11 -30.14 -15.86
CA ALA A 368 32.08 -31.15 -15.60
C ALA A 368 31.79 -31.27 -14.11
N TYR A 369 32.82 -31.22 -13.26
CA TYR A 369 32.67 -31.23 -11.80
C TYR A 369 31.86 -30.03 -11.30
N ARG A 370 32.24 -28.80 -11.68
CA ARG A 370 31.53 -27.58 -11.27
C ARG A 370 30.08 -27.58 -11.74
N ARG A 371 29.82 -28.04 -12.97
CA ARG A 371 28.45 -28.18 -13.48
C ARG A 371 27.62 -29.15 -12.63
N ALA A 372 28.16 -30.34 -12.35
CA ALA A 372 27.47 -31.33 -11.53
C ALA A 372 27.21 -30.83 -10.10
N LEU A 373 28.20 -30.18 -9.47
CA LEU A 373 28.11 -29.70 -8.10
C LEU A 373 27.18 -28.48 -7.96
N LEU A 374 27.39 -27.47 -8.80
CA LEU A 374 26.77 -26.14 -8.63
C LEU A 374 25.43 -26.00 -9.36
N GLU A 375 25.26 -26.63 -10.53
CA GLU A 375 24.02 -26.54 -11.31
C GLU A 375 23.03 -27.65 -10.93
N ASN A 376 23.51 -28.90 -10.84
CA ASN A 376 22.63 -30.05 -10.60
C ASN A 376 22.41 -30.36 -9.11
N GLY A 377 23.14 -29.69 -8.21
CA GLY A 377 23.04 -29.91 -6.77
C GLY A 377 23.50 -31.30 -6.31
N ASN A 378 24.35 -31.97 -7.10
CA ASN A 378 24.91 -33.27 -6.73
C ASN A 378 25.86 -33.15 -5.54
N THR A 379 25.98 -34.22 -4.77
CA THR A 379 27.03 -34.31 -3.74
C THR A 379 28.43 -34.26 -4.40
N MET A 380 29.44 -33.85 -3.63
CA MET A 380 30.84 -33.85 -4.08
C MET A 380 31.25 -35.20 -4.70
N ASP A 381 30.90 -36.33 -4.07
CA ASP A 381 31.23 -37.67 -4.57
C ASP A 381 30.58 -38.02 -5.90
N GLN A 382 29.31 -37.68 -6.07
CA GLN A 382 28.59 -37.87 -7.33
C GLN A 382 29.23 -37.02 -8.43
N SER A 383 29.55 -35.77 -8.12
CA SER A 383 30.16 -34.82 -9.06
C SER A 383 31.57 -35.26 -9.48
N ILE A 384 32.40 -35.75 -8.56
CA ILE A 384 33.73 -36.31 -8.87
C ILE A 384 33.60 -37.51 -9.82
N LYS A 385 32.70 -38.46 -9.50
CA LYS A 385 32.46 -39.64 -10.35
C LYS A 385 32.01 -39.24 -11.76
N MET A 386 31.14 -38.25 -11.87
CA MET A 386 30.67 -37.76 -13.17
C MET A 386 31.80 -37.12 -13.98
N ALA A 387 32.61 -36.27 -13.33
CA ALA A 387 33.76 -35.65 -13.97
C ALA A 387 34.76 -36.68 -14.51
N LEU A 388 35.16 -37.65 -13.67
CA LEU A 388 36.17 -38.64 -14.03
C LEU A 388 35.67 -39.70 -15.03
N ARG A 389 34.35 -39.96 -15.12
CA ARG A 389 33.78 -40.90 -16.10
C ARG A 389 34.10 -40.52 -17.55
N GLY A 390 34.09 -39.22 -17.88
CA GLY A 390 34.44 -38.74 -19.21
C GLY A 390 35.92 -38.98 -19.57
N CYS A 391 36.78 -38.99 -18.55
CA CYS A 391 38.21 -39.21 -18.65
C CYS A 391 38.56 -40.73 -18.64
N ALA A 392 37.76 -41.57 -17.95
CA ALA A 392 37.96 -43.03 -17.81
C ALA A 392 37.76 -43.85 -19.11
N SER A 393 36.86 -43.44 -20.01
CA SER A 393 36.64 -44.12 -21.30
C SER A 393 37.83 -43.99 -22.26
N ARG A 394 38.73 -43.02 -22.03
CA ARG A 394 39.91 -42.72 -22.85
C ARG A 394 41.23 -43.24 -22.24
N ARG A 395 41.15 -43.83 -21.04
CA ARG A 395 42.26 -44.45 -20.30
C ARG A 395 42.98 -45.54 -21.10
N ARG A 396 42.27 -46.25 -22.00
CA ARG A 396 42.82 -47.33 -22.85
C ARG A 396 43.84 -46.88 -23.90
N ARG A 397 44.00 -45.57 -24.15
CA ARG A 397 45.00 -45.05 -25.11
C ARG A 397 46.38 -44.75 -24.50
N TRP A 398 46.48 -44.75 -23.18
CA TRP A 398 47.67 -44.28 -22.45
C TRP A 398 48.29 -45.33 -21.52
N SER A 399 47.59 -46.44 -21.28
CA SER A 399 48.17 -47.72 -20.84
C SER A 399 48.68 -48.48 -22.05
#